data_AF-A0A179FPX5-F1
#
_entry.id   AF-A0A179FPX5-F1
#
_cell.length_a   1.000
_cell.length_b   1.000
_cell.length_c   1.000
_cell.angle_alpha   90.00
_cell.angle_beta   90.00
_cell.angle_gamma   90.00
#
_symmetry.space_group_name_H-M   'P 1'
#
loop_
_entity.id
_entity.type
_entity.pdbx_description
1 polymer ?
#
loop_
_entity_poly.entity_id
_entity_poly.type
_entity_poly.pdbx_seq_one_letter_code
_entity_poly.pdbx_strand_id
1 'polypeptide(L)'
;MKTILLRLKKLLGPSRLQQSPLSVPRAKCTNVTADKPRAGFDNWVAGHPRDEHAEDPSHESRLESLPPEVHRILLSTLPLNELRALVLSSPTIHERYLLDRRYLLCRSLENTLGSVSVDAYAVFQSSSAEFAKPRTREVIRGSLTLYLDWRNAPQQAKLPKELTEQEAITGEDGGLQSHAPLSCTEQTRLMRALYRFQLSCNLFGRGHFASTLQPPLRFEAVDILSMFLCLFEPWEAEEIGCINMFAKEKYDQVFIDIRRDVHEENPKFDGRRPPTPEGAFDFDNSWVRQGLLQGTISRGLELLHSLLLKHRNHDELVSFMQEEISWSLGNILDDAFGETPQFLRRHRKISPRDKKQFRREPLPFMGENDSLRLLPPLAWTVIWHGTYSNLFGHYVQDAIRRWGYVMWDAVRMARTNAKEVLMRQWKAYWRLGDPRDHFL
;
A
#
# COMPACT_ATOMS: atom_id res chain seq x y z
N MET A 1 -11.46 6.20 -1.55
CA MET A 1 -10.29 5.93 -2.40
C MET A 1 -10.63 5.83 -3.90
N LYS A 2 -11.51 4.92 -4.37
CA LYS A 2 -11.86 4.71 -5.80
C LYS A 2 -12.01 5.99 -6.64
N THR A 3 -12.75 7.00 -6.17
CA THR A 3 -12.99 8.27 -6.90
C THR A 3 -11.74 9.10 -7.20
N ILE A 4 -10.74 9.08 -6.31
CA ILE A 4 -9.47 9.80 -6.48
C ILE A 4 -8.62 9.08 -7.53
N LEU A 5 -8.52 7.75 -7.42
CA LEU A 5 -7.77 6.92 -8.35
C LEU A 5 -8.39 6.93 -9.77
N LEU A 6 -9.73 6.91 -9.90
CA LEU A 6 -10.40 7.10 -11.20
C LEU A 6 -10.01 8.43 -11.86
N ARG A 7 -9.84 9.50 -11.09
CA ARG A 7 -9.36 10.78 -11.62
C ARG A 7 -7.90 10.70 -12.08
N LEU A 8 -7.02 9.97 -11.37
CA LEU A 8 -5.66 9.70 -11.84
C LEU A 8 -5.64 8.94 -13.18
N LYS A 9 -6.51 7.95 -13.39
CA LYS A 9 -6.64 7.25 -14.71
C LYS A 9 -6.87 8.24 -15.86
N LYS A 10 -7.69 9.27 -15.61
CA LYS A 10 -8.04 10.32 -16.57
C LYS A 10 -6.95 11.39 -16.72
N LEU A 11 -5.93 11.41 -15.85
CA LEU A 11 -4.81 12.36 -15.86
C LEU A 11 -3.49 11.72 -16.31
N LEU A 12 -3.35 10.39 -16.20
CA LEU A 12 -2.15 9.59 -16.50
C LEU A 12 -2.33 8.61 -17.68
N GLY A 13 -3.47 8.67 -18.38
CA GLY A 13 -3.68 7.93 -19.63
C GLY A 13 -2.68 8.36 -20.72
N PRO A 14 -2.34 7.49 -21.69
CA PRO A 14 -1.27 7.74 -22.64
C PRO A 14 -1.54 8.96 -23.53
N SER A 15 -0.67 9.97 -23.42
CA SER A 15 -0.70 11.16 -24.26
C SER A 15 -0.57 10.79 -25.73
N ARG A 16 -1.63 11.03 -26.53
CA ARG A 16 -1.53 11.00 -27.99
C ARG A 16 -0.69 12.19 -28.45
N LEU A 17 0.59 11.94 -28.72
CA LEU A 17 1.45 12.87 -29.45
C LEU A 17 0.98 12.92 -30.92
N GLN A 18 -0.05 13.72 -31.20
CA GLN A 18 -0.35 14.13 -32.57
C GLN A 18 0.71 15.14 -33.01
N GLN A 19 1.53 14.72 -33.97
CA GLN A 19 2.48 15.58 -34.65
C GLN A 19 1.74 16.63 -35.49
N SER A 20 2.25 17.86 -35.52
CA SER A 20 1.97 18.85 -36.57
C SER A 20 3.13 19.83 -36.69
N PRO A 21 3.40 20.42 -37.87
CA PRO A 21 4.76 20.79 -38.25
C PRO A 21 5.24 22.17 -37.78
N LEU A 22 6.56 22.32 -37.78
CA LEU A 22 7.25 23.60 -37.61
C LEU A 22 6.96 24.55 -38.78
N SER A 23 6.66 25.82 -38.47
CA SER A 23 6.70 26.95 -39.41
C SER A 23 7.15 28.21 -38.67
N VAL A 24 8.30 28.76 -39.05
CA VAL A 24 8.93 29.93 -38.41
C VAL A 24 8.90 31.13 -39.35
N PRO A 25 8.42 32.29 -38.88
CA PRO A 25 8.91 33.59 -39.35
C PRO A 25 9.85 34.25 -38.32
N ARG A 26 10.82 35.03 -38.81
CA ARG A 26 11.90 35.64 -38.02
C ARG A 26 11.91 37.16 -38.28
N ALA A 27 11.60 37.97 -37.26
CA ALA A 27 11.67 39.43 -37.32
C ALA A 27 12.89 39.97 -36.55
N LYS A 28 13.30 41.22 -36.84
CA LYS A 28 14.58 41.81 -36.40
C LYS A 28 14.38 42.97 -35.42
N CYS A 29 15.38 43.24 -34.61
CA CYS A 29 15.49 44.45 -33.78
C CYS A 29 15.89 45.67 -34.63
N THR A 30 15.41 46.86 -34.23
CA THR A 30 16.04 48.16 -34.51
C THR A 30 15.84 49.10 -33.33
N ASN A 31 16.91 49.74 -32.86
CA ASN A 31 16.88 50.75 -31.81
C ASN A 31 16.84 52.16 -32.43
N VAL A 32 16.13 53.11 -31.83
CA VAL A 32 16.43 54.55 -31.95
C VAL A 32 16.20 55.24 -30.60
N THR A 33 17.07 56.20 -30.31
CA THR A 33 17.07 57.22 -29.22
C THR A 33 15.92 58.23 -29.35
N ALA A 34 15.68 59.20 -28.46
CA ALA A 34 15.87 59.42 -27.00
C ALA A 34 15.32 60.84 -26.71
N ASP A 35 14.98 61.21 -25.45
CA ASP A 35 15.28 62.57 -24.96
C ASP A 35 15.07 62.80 -23.45
N LYS A 36 15.62 63.92 -22.96
CA LYS A 36 15.48 64.53 -21.61
C LYS A 36 15.79 66.03 -21.75
N PRO A 37 15.21 66.98 -20.96
CA PRO A 37 15.81 67.26 -19.64
C PRO A 37 14.95 68.04 -18.58
N ARG A 38 15.53 68.18 -17.36
CA ARG A 38 15.47 69.32 -16.38
C ARG A 38 14.10 69.85 -15.86
N ALA A 39 13.92 70.37 -14.63
CA ALA A 39 14.62 70.47 -13.34
C ALA A 39 13.82 71.47 -12.45
N GLY A 40 13.94 71.37 -11.11
CA GLY A 40 13.55 72.41 -10.13
C GLY A 40 12.16 72.30 -9.48
N PHE A 41 11.89 72.92 -8.32
CA PHE A 41 12.79 73.60 -7.34
C PHE A 41 12.05 73.77 -5.98
N ASP A 42 12.78 73.72 -4.85
CA ASP A 42 12.49 74.17 -3.46
C ASP A 42 11.22 73.82 -2.63
N ASN A 43 11.50 73.46 -1.36
CA ASN A 43 10.99 73.98 -0.05
C ASN A 43 9.65 74.76 0.00
N TRP A 44 8.80 74.71 1.04
CA TRP A 44 8.93 74.30 2.46
C TRP A 44 7.51 73.91 3.00
N VAL A 45 7.08 73.82 4.27
CA VAL A 45 7.53 74.21 5.64
C VAL A 45 7.19 73.03 6.61
N ALA A 46 7.32 73.18 7.95
CA ALA A 46 7.03 72.16 8.97
C ALA A 46 5.67 72.31 9.72
N GLY A 47 5.20 71.22 10.34
CA GLY A 47 4.06 71.19 11.26
C GLY A 47 3.91 69.83 11.97
N HIS A 48 4.13 69.79 13.28
CA HIS A 48 3.95 68.64 14.20
C HIS A 48 3.30 69.17 15.50
N PRO A 49 2.73 68.31 16.38
CA PRO A 49 2.08 67.01 16.13
C PRO A 49 0.67 66.97 16.76
N ARG A 50 -0.05 65.86 16.59
CA ARG A 50 -0.98 65.33 17.62
C ARG A 50 -0.96 63.81 17.62
N ASP A 51 -0.93 63.24 18.81
CA ASP A 51 -0.97 61.80 19.02
C ASP A 51 -2.41 61.29 18.90
N GLU A 52 -2.68 60.57 17.81
CA GLU A 52 -3.75 59.57 17.79
C GLU A 52 -3.11 58.19 17.71
N HIS A 53 -2.74 57.66 18.89
CA HIS A 53 -2.42 56.24 19.06
C HIS A 53 -3.70 55.40 18.92
N ALA A 54 -4.21 55.32 17.68
CA ALA A 54 -5.12 54.28 17.28
C ALA A 54 -4.32 52.97 17.15
N GLU A 55 -4.29 52.18 18.22
CA GLU A 55 -3.81 50.79 18.12
C GLU A 55 -4.77 50.00 17.23
N ASP A 56 -4.33 49.71 16.01
CA ASP A 56 -5.15 49.08 14.96
C ASP A 56 -5.57 47.65 15.36
N PRO A 57 -6.87 47.40 15.62
CA PRO A 57 -7.32 46.11 16.11
C PRO A 57 -7.41 45.11 14.94
N SER A 58 -6.68 44.01 15.05
CA SER A 58 -6.69 42.82 14.17
C SER A 58 -5.87 42.90 12.87
N HIS A 59 -4.64 43.40 12.96
CA HIS A 59 -3.55 42.93 12.08
C HIS A 59 -3.12 41.46 12.39
N GLU A 60 -4.11 40.57 12.61
CA GLU A 60 -3.91 39.13 12.68
C GLU A 60 -3.40 38.64 11.31
N SER A 61 -2.21 38.06 11.29
CA SER A 61 -1.62 37.44 10.09
C SER A 61 -2.35 36.14 9.72
N ARG A 62 -3.57 36.28 9.21
CA ARG A 62 -4.44 35.16 8.81
C ARG A 62 -3.85 34.43 7.61
N LEU A 63 -4.10 33.12 7.53
CA LEU A 63 -3.57 32.28 6.46
C LEU A 63 -4.05 32.78 5.08
N GLU A 64 -5.25 33.33 5.03
CA GLU A 64 -5.90 33.93 3.86
C GLU A 64 -5.14 35.12 3.26
N SER A 65 -4.41 35.92 4.06
CA SER A 65 -3.70 37.11 3.59
C SER A 65 -2.30 36.82 3.03
N LEU A 66 -1.86 35.56 3.01
CA LEU A 66 -0.60 35.17 2.38
C LEU A 66 -0.66 35.27 0.84
N PRO A 67 0.48 35.48 0.16
CA PRO A 67 0.52 35.50 -1.31
C PRO A 67 0.09 34.17 -1.96
N PRO A 68 -0.47 34.19 -3.19
CA PRO A 68 -0.91 33.00 -3.92
C PRO A 68 0.17 31.91 -4.06
N GLU A 69 1.43 32.32 -4.18
CA GLU A 69 2.60 31.46 -4.30
C GLU A 69 2.86 30.69 -3.00
N VAL A 70 2.68 31.35 -1.85
CA VAL A 70 2.82 30.75 -0.52
C VAL A 70 1.67 29.77 -0.25
N HIS A 71 0.44 30.14 -0.62
CA HIS A 71 -0.69 29.19 -0.62
C HIS A 71 -0.39 27.96 -1.47
N ARG A 72 0.14 28.14 -2.69
CA ARG A 72 0.47 27.03 -3.60
C ARG A 72 1.54 26.10 -3.03
N ILE A 73 2.59 26.66 -2.40
CA ILE A 73 3.62 25.86 -1.73
C ILE A 73 3.02 25.07 -0.57
N LEU A 74 2.32 25.74 0.35
CA LEU A 74 1.71 25.12 1.54
C LEU A 74 0.71 24.02 1.16
N LEU A 75 -0.23 24.30 0.24
CA LEU A 75 -1.19 23.31 -0.24
C LEU A 75 -0.54 22.11 -0.97
N SER A 76 0.72 22.23 -1.40
CA SER A 76 1.48 21.16 -2.05
C SER A 76 2.31 20.30 -1.07
N THR A 77 2.47 20.72 0.19
CA THR A 77 3.11 19.92 1.25
C THR A 77 2.10 19.07 2.02
N LEU A 78 0.90 19.59 2.27
CA LEU A 78 -0.14 18.91 3.06
C LEU A 78 -0.55 17.53 2.47
N PRO A 79 -0.73 16.48 3.30
CA PRO A 79 -1.39 15.24 2.90
C PRO A 79 -2.90 15.46 2.67
N LEU A 80 -3.57 14.49 2.05
CA LEU A 80 -4.86 14.67 1.38
C LEU A 80 -6.03 14.96 2.34
N ASN A 81 -5.92 14.52 3.60
CA ASN A 81 -6.91 14.81 4.63
C ASN A 81 -6.80 16.26 5.12
N GLU A 82 -5.58 16.76 5.35
CA GLU A 82 -5.31 18.14 5.76
C GLU A 82 -5.58 19.12 4.62
N LEU A 83 -5.14 18.81 3.39
CA LEU A 83 -5.50 19.58 2.20
C LEU A 83 -7.03 19.66 2.07
N ARG A 84 -7.75 18.55 2.28
CA ARG A 84 -9.21 18.55 2.25
C ARG A 84 -9.82 19.41 3.36
N ALA A 85 -9.31 19.32 4.59
CA ALA A 85 -9.81 20.11 5.71
C ALA A 85 -9.65 21.61 5.43
N LEU A 86 -8.46 22.03 5.02
CA LEU A 86 -8.12 23.43 4.77
C LEU A 86 -8.87 24.04 3.58
N VAL A 87 -9.07 23.26 2.52
CA VAL A 87 -9.88 23.63 1.33
C VAL A 87 -11.39 23.64 1.62
N LEU A 88 -11.83 23.15 2.78
CA LEU A 88 -13.21 23.23 3.25
C LEU A 88 -13.41 24.27 4.35
N SER A 89 -12.36 24.68 5.08
CA SER A 89 -12.46 25.66 6.16
C SER A 89 -12.38 27.12 5.69
N SER A 90 -11.87 27.38 4.47
CA SER A 90 -11.63 28.74 3.98
C SER A 90 -11.98 28.92 2.49
N PRO A 91 -12.91 29.83 2.12
CA PRO A 91 -13.25 30.12 0.73
C PRO A 91 -12.07 30.64 -0.09
N THR A 92 -11.24 31.51 0.47
CA THR A 92 -10.05 32.05 -0.21
C THR A 92 -9.06 30.95 -0.56
N ILE A 93 -8.82 30.02 0.37
CA ILE A 93 -7.97 28.85 0.11
C ILE A 93 -8.64 27.89 -0.89
N HIS A 94 -9.97 27.78 -0.89
CA HIS A 94 -10.70 27.00 -1.88
C HIS A 94 -10.50 27.53 -3.31
N GLU A 95 -10.59 28.84 -3.53
CA GLU A 95 -10.34 29.47 -4.83
C GLU A 95 -8.90 29.22 -5.30
N ARG A 96 -7.91 29.42 -4.41
CA ARG A 96 -6.49 29.12 -4.68
C ARG A 96 -6.26 27.65 -5.04
N TYR A 97 -6.94 26.73 -4.35
CA TYR A 97 -6.92 25.31 -4.67
C TYR A 97 -7.57 24.99 -6.04
N LEU A 98 -8.60 25.71 -6.45
CA LEU A 98 -9.23 25.49 -7.77
C LEU A 98 -8.30 25.87 -8.92
N LEU A 99 -7.49 26.93 -8.78
CA LEU A 99 -6.58 27.42 -9.81
C LEU A 99 -5.53 26.38 -10.24
N ASP A 100 -4.92 25.65 -9.31
CA ASP A 100 -3.92 24.60 -9.60
C ASP A 100 -4.30 23.22 -9.04
N ARG A 101 -5.61 22.93 -9.10
CA ARG A 101 -6.23 21.73 -8.52
C ARG A 101 -5.55 20.42 -8.90
N ARG A 102 -5.04 20.33 -10.14
CA ARG A 102 -4.39 19.11 -10.67
C ARG A 102 -3.06 18.86 -9.96
N TYR A 103 -2.20 19.87 -9.88
CA TYR A 103 -0.89 19.77 -9.24
C TYR A 103 -1.04 19.48 -7.74
N LEU A 104 -1.88 20.27 -7.05
CA LEU A 104 -2.08 20.15 -5.60
C LEU A 104 -2.62 18.77 -5.21
N LEU A 105 -3.60 18.23 -5.96
CA LEU A 105 -4.08 16.86 -5.72
C LEU A 105 -3.02 15.78 -5.98
N CYS A 106 -2.17 15.93 -7.00
CA CYS A 106 -1.09 14.98 -7.24
C CYS A 106 -0.04 15.03 -6.12
N ARG A 107 0.44 16.22 -5.74
CA ARG A 107 1.45 16.42 -4.69
C ARG A 107 0.95 15.95 -3.33
N SER A 108 -0.26 16.35 -2.95
CA SER A 108 -0.87 15.94 -1.69
C SER A 108 -1.08 14.41 -1.62
N LEU A 109 -1.42 13.76 -2.74
CA LEU A 109 -1.48 12.30 -2.82
C LEU A 109 -0.09 11.64 -2.74
N GLU A 110 0.92 12.19 -3.42
CA GLU A 110 2.32 11.74 -3.30
C GLU A 110 2.82 11.80 -1.85
N ASN A 111 2.41 12.83 -1.09
CA ASN A 111 2.80 13.00 0.30
C ASN A 111 2.00 12.05 1.22
N THR A 112 0.72 11.82 0.93
CA THR A 112 -0.14 10.85 1.65
C THR A 112 0.30 9.40 1.46
N LEU A 113 0.78 9.04 0.27
CA LEU A 113 1.20 7.67 -0.06
C LEU A 113 2.70 7.45 0.13
N GLY A 114 3.50 8.51 0.17
CA GLY A 114 4.95 8.48 0.40
C GLY A 114 5.68 7.39 -0.41
N SER A 115 6.41 6.54 0.31
CA SER A 115 7.18 5.42 -0.25
C SER A 115 6.33 4.26 -0.78
N VAL A 116 5.02 4.25 -0.53
CA VAL A 116 4.03 3.23 -0.92
C VAL A 116 3.27 3.58 -2.22
N SER A 117 3.47 4.80 -2.74
CA SER A 117 2.86 5.32 -3.98
C SER A 117 2.93 4.38 -5.19
N VAL A 118 4.04 3.65 -5.37
CA VAL A 118 4.23 2.70 -6.48
C VAL A 118 3.35 1.45 -6.32
N ASP A 119 3.26 0.88 -5.11
CA ASP A 119 2.41 -0.27 -4.81
C ASP A 119 0.92 0.09 -5.01
N ALA A 120 0.50 1.27 -4.53
CA ALA A 120 -0.84 1.80 -4.71
C ALA A 120 -1.22 2.02 -6.19
N TYR A 121 -0.27 2.49 -7.01
CA TYR A 121 -0.48 2.69 -8.45
C TYR A 121 -0.59 1.38 -9.23
N ALA A 122 0.25 0.38 -8.92
CA ALA A 122 0.18 -0.95 -9.52
C ALA A 122 -1.11 -1.68 -9.16
N VAL A 123 -1.58 -1.56 -7.90
CA VAL A 123 -2.93 -2.00 -7.51
C VAL A 123 -3.99 -1.29 -8.34
N PHE A 124 -3.90 0.04 -8.50
CA PHE A 124 -4.92 0.76 -9.24
C PHE A 124 -5.02 0.34 -10.71
N GLN A 125 -3.88 0.19 -11.40
CA GLN A 125 -3.86 -0.26 -12.79
C GLN A 125 -4.43 -1.68 -12.96
N SER A 126 -4.10 -2.59 -12.05
CA SER A 126 -4.58 -3.98 -12.09
C SER A 126 -6.03 -4.15 -11.59
N SER A 127 -6.56 -3.18 -10.84
CA SER A 127 -7.95 -3.15 -10.35
C SER A 127 -8.94 -2.64 -11.42
N SER A 128 -8.86 -3.18 -12.64
CA SER A 128 -9.63 -2.70 -13.79
C SER A 128 -10.25 -3.84 -14.58
N ALA A 129 -11.44 -3.62 -15.15
CA ALA A 129 -12.08 -4.60 -16.03
C ALA A 129 -11.34 -4.77 -17.37
N GLU A 130 -10.56 -3.77 -17.81
CA GLU A 130 -9.68 -3.91 -18.98
C GLU A 130 -8.47 -4.82 -18.69
N PHE A 131 -7.96 -4.80 -17.46
CA PHE A 131 -6.91 -5.70 -16.99
C PHE A 131 -7.44 -7.11 -16.69
N ALA A 132 -8.56 -7.20 -15.97
CA ALA A 132 -9.10 -8.45 -15.43
C ALA A 132 -9.66 -9.41 -16.49
N LYS A 133 -10.07 -8.91 -17.66
CA LYS A 133 -10.61 -9.72 -18.77
C LYS A 133 -9.55 -10.58 -19.50
N PRO A 134 -8.42 -10.03 -20.01
CA PRO A 134 -7.46 -10.82 -20.78
C PRO A 134 -6.51 -11.68 -19.91
N ARG A 135 -6.06 -11.18 -18.75
CA ARG A 135 -5.11 -11.77 -17.78
C ARG A 135 -4.26 -12.97 -18.27
N THR A 136 -3.52 -12.78 -19.37
CA THR A 136 -2.56 -13.78 -19.84
C THR A 136 -1.27 -13.70 -19.03
N ARG A 137 -0.46 -14.76 -19.11
CA ARG A 137 0.89 -14.80 -18.53
C ARG A 137 1.76 -13.65 -19.04
N GLU A 138 1.54 -13.21 -20.27
CA GLU A 138 2.27 -12.14 -20.96
C GLU A 138 1.85 -10.77 -20.46
N VAL A 139 0.54 -10.52 -20.29
CA VAL A 139 0.01 -9.30 -19.67
C VAL A 139 0.52 -9.15 -18.23
N ILE A 140 0.41 -10.22 -17.43
CA ILE A 140 0.86 -10.23 -16.04
C ILE A 140 2.39 -10.04 -15.95
N ARG A 141 3.18 -10.72 -16.80
CA ARG A 141 4.64 -10.55 -16.86
C ARG A 141 5.02 -9.10 -17.21
N GLY A 142 4.42 -8.51 -18.25
CA GLY A 142 4.70 -7.13 -18.65
C GLY A 142 4.35 -6.10 -17.57
N SER A 143 3.21 -6.27 -16.89
CA SER A 143 2.82 -5.42 -15.77
C SER A 143 3.76 -5.54 -14.56
N LEU A 144 4.28 -6.74 -14.30
CA LEU A 144 5.27 -6.97 -13.23
C LEU A 144 6.65 -6.38 -13.57
N THR A 145 7.06 -6.40 -14.83
CA THR A 145 8.26 -5.66 -15.28
C THR A 145 8.11 -4.16 -15.03
N LEU A 146 7.02 -3.54 -15.51
CA LEU A 146 6.77 -2.11 -15.31
C LEU A 146 6.70 -1.71 -13.82
N TYR A 147 6.08 -2.54 -12.98
CA TYR A 147 6.05 -2.35 -11.54
C TYR A 147 7.45 -2.44 -10.90
N LEU A 148 8.28 -3.40 -11.32
CA LEU A 148 9.66 -3.52 -10.88
C LEU A 148 10.50 -2.30 -11.31
N ASP A 149 10.33 -1.82 -12.54
CA ASP A 149 11.01 -0.64 -13.06
C ASP A 149 10.65 0.62 -12.25
N TRP A 150 9.37 0.87 -11.97
CA TRP A 150 8.94 1.98 -11.11
C TRP A 150 9.37 1.84 -9.65
N ARG A 151 9.57 0.61 -9.17
CA ARG A 151 10.05 0.35 -7.82
C ARG A 151 11.56 0.61 -7.68
N ASN A 152 12.33 0.29 -8.73
CA ASN A 152 13.78 0.47 -8.81
C ASN A 152 14.20 1.87 -9.29
N ALA A 153 13.27 2.63 -9.89
CA ALA A 153 13.50 4.00 -10.32
C ALA A 153 14.03 4.86 -9.16
N PRO A 154 15.09 5.67 -9.37
CA PRO A 154 15.60 6.58 -8.34
C PRO A 154 14.50 7.53 -7.86
N GLN A 155 14.45 7.79 -6.54
CA GLN A 155 13.52 8.75 -5.92
C GLN A 155 13.73 10.22 -6.36
N GLN A 156 14.67 10.47 -7.28
CA GLN A 156 15.15 11.77 -7.74
C GLN A 156 14.24 12.47 -8.78
N ALA A 157 13.00 11.99 -8.96
CA ALA A 157 11.95 12.72 -9.67
C ALA A 157 11.23 13.78 -8.80
N LYS A 158 11.69 14.01 -7.56
CA LYS A 158 11.28 15.13 -6.71
C LYS A 158 12.43 16.14 -6.55
N LEU A 159 12.21 17.37 -7.01
CA LEU A 159 13.06 18.55 -6.85
C LEU A 159 12.21 19.71 -6.28
N PRO A 160 12.80 20.66 -5.52
CA PRO A 160 14.01 20.57 -4.71
C PRO A 160 13.70 20.09 -3.28
N LYS A 161 14.74 19.90 -2.46
CA LYS A 161 14.63 20.00 -0.99
C LYS A 161 14.99 21.42 -0.58
N GLU A 162 14.19 22.05 0.26
CA GLU A 162 14.65 23.13 1.15
C GLU A 162 14.00 23.00 2.53
N LEU A 163 14.68 23.58 3.52
CA LEU A 163 14.36 23.65 4.94
C LEU A 163 14.36 22.32 5.72
N THR A 164 15.23 22.30 6.71
CA THR A 164 15.55 21.19 7.62
C THR A 164 14.69 21.20 8.88
N GLU A 165 14.68 20.04 9.54
CA GLU A 165 14.39 19.79 10.96
C GLU A 165 14.20 21.00 11.88
N GLN A 166 13.07 21.05 12.59
CA GLN A 166 13.12 21.19 14.04
C GLN A 166 11.90 20.54 14.75
N GLU A 167 12.23 19.77 15.79
CA GLU A 167 11.49 19.50 17.03
C GLU A 167 9.99 19.11 17.01
N ALA A 168 9.72 17.89 17.48
CA ALA A 168 8.58 17.58 18.35
C ALA A 168 9.06 16.66 19.48
N ILE A 169 9.21 17.21 20.70
CA ILE A 169 9.67 16.48 21.89
C ILE A 169 8.51 15.68 22.52
N THR A 170 8.85 14.63 23.25
CA THR A 170 7.95 13.68 23.93
C THR A 170 6.84 14.34 24.75
N GLY A 171 5.59 13.95 24.48
CA GLY A 171 4.53 13.93 25.49
C GLY A 171 4.44 12.54 26.11
N GLU A 172 4.82 12.41 27.38
CA GLU A 172 4.40 11.26 28.20
C GLU A 172 2.97 11.51 28.70
N ASP A 173 2.10 10.52 28.59
CA ASP A 173 0.86 10.44 29.35
C ASP A 173 0.64 8.98 29.78
N GLY A 174 0.08 8.78 30.97
CA GLY A 174 0.10 7.52 31.68
C GLY A 174 -1.26 7.08 32.18
N GLY A 175 -1.55 5.78 32.04
CA GLY A 175 -2.46 5.12 32.98
C GLY A 175 -3.87 4.76 32.50
N LEU A 176 -4.09 4.46 31.21
CA LEU A 176 -5.14 3.49 30.85
C LEU A 176 -4.77 2.73 29.56
N GLN A 177 -5.41 1.58 29.31
CA GLN A 177 -5.13 0.72 28.15
C GLN A 177 -5.72 1.26 26.84
N SER A 178 -5.28 2.47 26.44
CA SER A 178 -5.50 2.99 25.10
C SER A 178 -4.53 2.32 24.12
N HIS A 179 -5.03 1.94 22.94
CA HIS A 179 -4.17 1.42 21.86
C HIS A 179 -3.31 2.55 21.29
N ALA A 180 -2.08 2.70 21.82
CA ALA A 180 -1.11 3.68 21.34
C ALA A 180 -0.97 3.58 19.79
N PRO A 181 -1.13 4.71 19.06
CA PRO A 181 -1.28 4.74 17.61
C PRO A 181 -0.09 4.10 16.89
N LEU A 182 -0.30 3.68 15.63
CA LEU A 182 0.77 3.17 14.77
C LEU A 182 1.80 4.28 14.49
N SER A 183 3.08 3.94 14.45
CA SER A 183 4.11 4.86 13.95
C SER A 183 4.06 5.01 12.43
N CYS A 184 4.76 6.01 11.89
CA CYS A 184 4.90 6.20 10.46
C CYS A 184 5.47 4.94 9.76
N THR A 185 6.47 4.28 10.37
CA THR A 185 7.05 3.03 9.90
C THR A 185 6.04 1.88 9.89
N GLU A 186 5.28 1.69 10.97
CA GLU A 186 4.27 0.63 11.08
C GLU A 186 3.10 0.84 10.10
N GLN A 187 2.61 2.07 9.98
CA GLN A 187 1.58 2.45 9.02
C GLN A 187 2.08 2.25 7.57
N THR A 188 3.33 2.61 7.28
CA THR A 188 3.96 2.41 5.98
C THR A 188 4.07 0.93 5.62
N ARG A 189 4.56 0.09 6.55
CA ARG A 189 4.63 -1.38 6.41
C ARG A 189 3.25 -1.98 6.16
N LEU A 190 2.25 -1.61 6.97
CA LEU A 190 0.88 -2.09 6.85
C LEU A 190 0.22 -1.71 5.51
N MET A 191 0.30 -0.43 5.11
CA MET A 191 -0.25 0.04 3.83
C MET A 191 0.43 -0.65 2.64
N ARG A 192 1.74 -0.81 2.70
CA ARG A 192 2.55 -1.51 1.69
C ARG A 192 2.15 -2.98 1.55
N ALA A 193 1.99 -3.67 2.68
CA ALA A 193 1.52 -5.05 2.73
C ALA A 193 0.12 -5.21 2.12
N LEU A 194 -0.82 -4.33 2.49
CA LEU A 194 -2.19 -4.33 1.99
C LEU A 194 -2.24 -4.15 0.47
N TYR A 195 -1.53 -3.16 -0.09
CA TYR A 195 -1.49 -3.00 -1.55
C TYR A 195 -0.85 -4.20 -2.25
N ARG A 196 0.27 -4.73 -1.74
CA ARG A 196 0.94 -5.89 -2.36
C ARG A 196 0.08 -7.15 -2.30
N PHE A 197 -0.65 -7.38 -1.21
CA PHE A 197 -1.66 -8.43 -1.12
C PHE A 197 -2.75 -8.24 -2.19
N GLN A 198 -3.36 -7.05 -2.29
CA GLN A 198 -4.38 -6.77 -3.33
C GLN A 198 -3.82 -6.93 -4.76
N LEU A 199 -2.56 -6.56 -4.99
CA LEU A 199 -1.90 -6.74 -6.28
C LEU A 199 -1.83 -8.23 -6.63
N SER A 200 -1.47 -9.10 -5.68
CA SER A 200 -1.50 -10.56 -5.88
C SER A 200 -2.91 -11.08 -6.22
N CYS A 201 -3.96 -10.57 -5.56
CA CYS A 201 -5.36 -10.91 -5.84
C CYS A 201 -5.78 -10.49 -7.25
N ASN A 202 -5.34 -9.33 -7.73
CA ASN A 202 -5.64 -8.84 -9.07
C ASN A 202 -4.91 -9.63 -10.17
N LEU A 203 -3.66 -10.04 -9.90
CA LEU A 203 -2.82 -10.74 -10.87
C LEU A 203 -3.17 -12.24 -10.98
N PHE A 204 -3.24 -12.95 -9.85
CA PHE A 204 -3.36 -14.41 -9.81
C PHE A 204 -4.67 -14.90 -9.16
N GLY A 205 -5.32 -14.06 -8.36
CA GLY A 205 -6.58 -14.39 -7.70
C GLY A 205 -7.82 -14.17 -8.57
N ARG A 206 -9.00 -14.29 -7.96
CA ARG A 206 -10.26 -13.90 -8.59
C ARG A 206 -10.34 -12.37 -8.76
N GLY A 207 -10.01 -11.62 -7.71
CA GLY A 207 -10.17 -10.17 -7.67
C GLY A 207 -11.63 -9.71 -7.76
N HIS A 208 -11.86 -8.39 -7.76
CA HIS A 208 -13.21 -7.79 -7.71
C HIS A 208 -13.98 -7.81 -9.04
N PHE A 209 -13.31 -7.99 -10.19
CA PHE A 209 -13.92 -7.85 -11.52
C PHE A 209 -13.98 -9.14 -12.37
N ALA A 210 -13.59 -10.31 -11.82
CA ALA A 210 -13.68 -11.56 -12.56
C ALA A 210 -15.12 -12.11 -12.57
N SER A 211 -15.59 -12.46 -13.77
CA SER A 211 -16.80 -13.27 -13.93
C SER A 211 -16.59 -14.69 -13.39
N THR A 212 -17.67 -15.32 -12.94
CA THR A 212 -17.75 -16.76 -12.67
C THR A 212 -17.30 -17.64 -13.84
N LEU A 213 -17.39 -17.14 -15.08
CA LEU A 213 -17.04 -17.84 -16.32
C LEU A 213 -15.59 -17.62 -16.78
N GLN A 214 -14.69 -17.04 -15.96
CA GLN A 214 -13.29 -16.93 -16.36
C GLN A 214 -12.59 -18.30 -16.39
N PRO A 215 -11.82 -18.62 -17.46
CA PRO A 215 -11.05 -19.86 -17.51
C PRO A 215 -9.94 -19.84 -16.44
N PRO A 216 -9.52 -21.01 -15.91
CA PRO A 216 -8.46 -21.08 -14.92
C PRO A 216 -7.15 -20.43 -15.38
N LEU A 217 -6.57 -19.62 -14.50
CA LEU A 217 -5.27 -18.99 -14.66
C LEU A 217 -4.17 -20.04 -14.46
N ARG A 218 -3.63 -20.55 -15.57
CA ARG A 218 -2.62 -21.62 -15.61
C ARG A 218 -1.22 -21.14 -15.18
N PHE A 219 -1.09 -20.80 -13.90
CA PHE A 219 0.18 -20.57 -13.22
C PHE A 219 0.44 -21.70 -12.23
N GLU A 220 1.68 -22.20 -12.22
CA GLU A 220 2.14 -23.03 -11.10
C GLU A 220 2.45 -22.16 -9.88
N ALA A 221 2.31 -22.68 -8.67
CA ALA A 221 2.68 -21.94 -7.45
C ALA A 221 4.15 -21.46 -7.46
N VAL A 222 5.05 -22.22 -8.12
CA VAL A 222 6.44 -21.83 -8.38
C VAL A 222 6.59 -20.67 -9.37
N ASP A 223 5.63 -20.49 -10.29
CA ASP A 223 5.60 -19.33 -11.19
C ASP A 223 5.18 -18.07 -10.43
N ILE A 224 4.14 -18.16 -9.59
CA ILE A 224 3.67 -17.05 -8.74
C ILE A 224 4.80 -16.61 -7.80
N LEU A 225 5.47 -17.55 -7.13
CA LEU A 225 6.66 -17.28 -6.34
C LEU A 225 7.75 -16.57 -7.15
N SER A 226 8.10 -17.09 -8.33
CA SER A 226 9.22 -16.60 -9.14
C SER A 226 8.94 -15.25 -9.82
N MET A 227 7.69 -15.00 -10.22
CA MET A 227 7.29 -13.76 -10.92
C MET A 227 6.90 -12.64 -9.95
N PHE A 228 6.37 -12.95 -8.76
CA PHE A 228 5.84 -11.96 -7.84
C PHE A 228 6.58 -11.91 -6.49
N LEU A 229 6.58 -12.99 -5.70
CA LEU A 229 7.18 -12.95 -4.36
C LEU A 229 8.70 -12.69 -4.40
N CYS A 230 9.41 -13.23 -5.41
CA CYS A 230 10.82 -12.95 -5.65
C CYS A 230 11.15 -11.50 -6.06
N LEU A 231 10.17 -10.62 -6.32
CA LEU A 231 10.41 -9.18 -6.51
C LEU A 231 10.73 -8.48 -5.19
N PHE A 232 10.33 -9.04 -4.05
CA PHE A 232 10.47 -8.47 -2.72
C PHE A 232 11.72 -8.98 -2.01
N GLU A 233 12.21 -8.24 -1.01
CA GLU A 233 13.08 -8.85 -0.02
C GLU A 233 12.28 -9.82 0.88
N PRO A 234 12.90 -10.84 1.47
CA PRO A 234 12.18 -11.89 2.20
C PRO A 234 11.25 -11.41 3.33
N TRP A 235 11.61 -10.33 4.06
CA TRP A 235 10.72 -9.72 5.07
C TRP A 235 9.54 -8.96 4.47
N GLU A 236 9.72 -8.33 3.30
CA GLU A 236 8.63 -7.72 2.54
C GLU A 236 7.68 -8.76 1.93
N ALA A 237 8.15 -9.98 1.65
CA ALA A 237 7.27 -11.10 1.31
C ALA A 237 6.44 -11.55 2.52
N GLU A 238 7.04 -11.59 3.71
CA GLU A 238 6.31 -11.86 4.97
C GLU A 238 5.31 -10.77 5.36
N GLU A 239 5.52 -9.50 4.97
CA GLU A 239 4.50 -8.46 5.11
C GLU A 239 3.20 -8.89 4.41
N ILE A 240 3.31 -9.35 3.15
CA ILE A 240 2.18 -9.88 2.37
C ILE A 240 1.62 -11.15 3.04
N GLY A 241 2.50 -12.03 3.53
CA GLY A 241 2.13 -13.27 4.24
C GLY A 241 1.29 -13.02 5.49
N CYS A 242 1.60 -11.98 6.28
CA CYS A 242 0.82 -11.59 7.45
C CYS A 242 -0.60 -11.13 7.08
N ILE A 243 -0.77 -10.35 6.00
CA ILE A 243 -2.09 -9.93 5.51
C ILE A 243 -2.88 -11.12 4.96
N ASN A 244 -2.23 -12.03 4.24
CA ASN A 244 -2.84 -13.28 3.77
C ASN A 244 -3.32 -14.15 4.94
N MET A 245 -2.52 -14.27 6.01
CA MET A 245 -2.90 -15.01 7.22
C MET A 245 -4.10 -14.36 7.94
N PHE A 246 -4.08 -13.04 8.13
CA PHE A 246 -5.22 -12.32 8.70
C PHE A 246 -6.51 -12.51 7.88
N ALA A 247 -6.42 -12.41 6.54
CA ALA A 247 -7.56 -12.66 5.66
C ALA A 247 -8.07 -14.11 5.79
N LYS A 248 -7.14 -15.08 5.81
CA LYS A 248 -7.43 -16.51 5.97
C LYS A 248 -8.21 -16.77 7.25
N GLU A 249 -7.73 -16.31 8.41
CA GLU A 249 -8.41 -16.50 9.70
C GLU A 249 -9.80 -15.84 9.76
N LYS A 250 -10.00 -14.69 9.11
CA LYS A 250 -11.31 -14.02 9.08
C LYS A 250 -12.34 -14.74 8.21
N TYR A 251 -11.97 -15.28 7.06
CA TYR A 251 -12.89 -16.10 6.27
C TYR A 251 -13.06 -17.51 6.85
N ASP A 252 -12.02 -18.11 7.44
CA ASP A 252 -12.07 -19.43 8.06
C ASP A 252 -13.06 -19.48 9.24
N GLN A 253 -13.05 -18.44 10.09
CA GLN A 253 -14.05 -18.26 11.15
C GLN A 253 -15.47 -18.13 10.57
N VAL A 254 -15.68 -17.26 9.58
CA VAL A 254 -17.00 -17.09 8.96
C VAL A 254 -17.50 -18.39 8.30
N PHE A 255 -16.61 -19.20 7.72
CA PHE A 255 -16.94 -20.53 7.19
C PHE A 255 -17.35 -21.51 8.31
N ILE A 256 -16.84 -21.37 9.54
CA ILE A 256 -17.33 -22.14 10.70
C ILE A 256 -18.71 -21.62 11.12
N ASP A 257 -18.88 -20.30 11.21
CA ASP A 257 -20.09 -19.65 11.71
C ASP A 257 -21.33 -19.94 10.84
N ILE A 258 -21.20 -19.87 9.51
CA ILE A 258 -22.31 -20.13 8.56
C ILE A 258 -22.45 -21.60 8.14
N ARG A 259 -21.61 -22.51 8.66
CA ARG A 259 -21.46 -23.90 8.16
C ARG A 259 -22.79 -24.64 8.03
N ARG A 260 -23.66 -24.52 9.03
CA ARG A 260 -24.97 -25.19 9.06
C ARG A 260 -25.98 -24.57 8.09
N ASP A 261 -25.84 -23.27 7.81
CA ASP A 261 -26.75 -22.53 6.95
C ASP A 261 -26.49 -22.79 5.47
N VAL A 262 -25.25 -23.12 5.11
CA VAL A 262 -24.86 -23.46 3.73
C VAL A 262 -24.73 -24.97 3.47
N HIS A 263 -24.82 -25.83 4.49
CA HIS A 263 -24.75 -27.28 4.28
C HIS A 263 -25.89 -27.79 3.40
N GLU A 264 -25.62 -28.70 2.46
CA GLU A 264 -26.63 -29.16 1.49
C GLU A 264 -27.81 -29.94 2.12
N GLU A 265 -27.66 -30.38 3.37
CA GLU A 265 -28.75 -31.01 4.16
C GLU A 265 -29.55 -30.01 5.00
N ASN A 266 -29.28 -28.71 4.87
CA ASN A 266 -30.13 -27.69 5.49
C ASN A 266 -31.55 -27.74 4.87
N PRO A 267 -32.63 -27.81 5.68
CA PRO A 267 -34.00 -27.90 5.18
C PRO A 267 -34.38 -26.84 4.13
N LYS A 268 -33.77 -25.64 4.15
CA LYS A 268 -34.02 -24.56 3.18
C LYS A 268 -33.72 -24.93 1.72
N PHE A 269 -33.06 -26.06 1.47
CA PHE A 269 -32.76 -26.56 0.14
C PHE A 269 -33.71 -27.68 -0.35
N ASP A 270 -34.73 -28.05 0.44
CA ASP A 270 -35.84 -28.96 0.08
C ASP A 270 -35.42 -30.25 -0.66
N GLY A 271 -34.34 -30.88 -0.21
CA GLY A 271 -33.91 -32.18 -0.73
C GLY A 271 -33.42 -32.19 -2.20
N ARG A 272 -33.11 -31.02 -2.78
CA ARG A 272 -32.57 -30.89 -4.14
C ARG A 272 -31.22 -31.61 -4.29
N ARG A 273 -31.25 -32.88 -4.71
CA ARG A 273 -30.09 -33.73 -5.02
C ARG A 273 -30.41 -34.64 -6.22
N PRO A 274 -29.49 -34.84 -7.18
CA PRO A 274 -28.41 -33.96 -7.66
C PRO A 274 -28.90 -33.02 -8.79
N PRO A 275 -28.13 -31.98 -9.18
CA PRO A 275 -26.87 -31.52 -8.60
C PRO A 275 -27.05 -30.82 -7.24
N THR A 276 -25.94 -30.50 -6.58
CA THR A 276 -25.92 -29.72 -5.32
C THR A 276 -26.65 -28.37 -5.48
N PRO A 277 -27.42 -27.92 -4.47
CA PRO A 277 -28.20 -26.68 -4.55
C PRO A 277 -27.34 -25.42 -4.76
N GLU A 278 -27.89 -24.42 -5.46
CA GLU A 278 -27.27 -23.10 -5.55
C GLU A 278 -27.19 -22.44 -4.16
N GLY A 279 -26.00 -21.92 -3.82
CA GLY A 279 -25.71 -21.38 -2.50
C GLY A 279 -25.44 -22.43 -1.40
N ALA A 280 -25.45 -23.73 -1.71
CA ALA A 280 -24.97 -24.76 -0.78
C ALA A 280 -23.46 -25.01 -0.96
N PHE A 281 -22.76 -25.28 0.14
CA PHE A 281 -21.33 -25.59 0.17
C PHE A 281 -21.02 -26.73 1.14
N ASP A 282 -20.26 -27.71 0.67
CA ASP A 282 -19.64 -28.74 1.51
C ASP A 282 -18.38 -28.16 2.17
N PHE A 283 -18.52 -27.73 3.43
CA PHE A 283 -17.39 -27.33 4.27
C PHE A 283 -16.85 -28.48 5.14
N ASP A 284 -17.44 -29.67 5.06
CA ASP A 284 -17.05 -30.84 5.84
C ASP A 284 -15.91 -31.59 5.13
N ASN A 285 -15.94 -31.60 3.79
CA ASN A 285 -14.82 -31.96 2.95
C ASN A 285 -13.72 -30.90 3.00
N SER A 286 -12.58 -31.24 3.61
CA SER A 286 -11.44 -30.34 3.81
C SER A 286 -10.85 -29.79 2.52
N TRP A 287 -10.89 -30.54 1.41
CA TRP A 287 -10.40 -30.08 0.10
C TRP A 287 -11.34 -29.05 -0.52
N VAL A 288 -12.66 -29.27 -0.45
CA VAL A 288 -13.68 -28.30 -0.91
C VAL A 288 -13.58 -27.03 -0.06
N ARG A 289 -13.56 -27.16 1.27
CA ARG A 289 -13.40 -26.03 2.20
C ARG A 289 -12.13 -25.23 1.90
N GLN A 290 -10.99 -25.89 1.66
CA GLN A 290 -9.73 -25.21 1.32
C GLN A 290 -9.83 -24.46 -0.02
N GLY A 291 -10.33 -25.08 -1.08
CA GLY A 291 -10.44 -24.45 -2.39
C GLY A 291 -11.39 -23.24 -2.42
N LEU A 292 -12.50 -23.33 -1.68
CA LEU A 292 -13.43 -22.21 -1.46
C LEU A 292 -12.81 -21.10 -0.59
N LEU A 293 -12.06 -21.45 0.46
CA LEU A 293 -11.39 -20.48 1.32
C LEU A 293 -10.31 -19.71 0.55
N GLN A 294 -9.43 -20.42 -0.17
CA GLN A 294 -8.39 -19.84 -1.02
C GLN A 294 -9.00 -18.92 -2.10
N GLY A 295 -10.03 -19.38 -2.81
CA GLY A 295 -10.69 -18.55 -3.83
C GLY A 295 -11.35 -17.31 -3.26
N THR A 296 -12.00 -17.40 -2.08
CA THR A 296 -12.62 -16.28 -1.39
C THR A 296 -11.59 -15.26 -0.89
N ILE A 297 -10.47 -15.69 -0.28
CA ILE A 297 -9.31 -14.82 0.03
C ILE A 297 -8.86 -14.08 -1.24
N SER A 298 -8.82 -14.79 -2.37
CA SER A 298 -8.33 -14.26 -3.65
C SER A 298 -9.23 -13.17 -4.30
N ARG A 299 -10.43 -12.90 -3.76
CA ARG A 299 -11.25 -11.73 -4.14
C ARG A 299 -10.64 -10.41 -3.60
N GLY A 300 -9.84 -10.49 -2.54
CA GLY A 300 -9.01 -9.40 -2.01
C GLY A 300 -9.67 -8.51 -0.96
N LEU A 301 -9.10 -7.32 -0.76
CA LEU A 301 -9.42 -6.39 0.32
C LEU A 301 -10.81 -5.77 0.21
N GLU A 302 -11.41 -5.67 -0.97
CA GLU A 302 -12.76 -5.08 -1.10
C GLU A 302 -13.83 -5.98 -0.46
N LEU A 303 -13.73 -7.30 -0.63
CA LEU A 303 -14.55 -8.25 0.12
C LEU A 303 -14.20 -8.20 1.61
N LEU A 304 -12.92 -8.27 1.98
CA LEU A 304 -12.49 -8.29 3.39
C LEU A 304 -12.95 -7.04 4.16
N HIS A 305 -12.91 -5.86 3.54
CA HIS A 305 -13.44 -4.61 4.08
C HIS A 305 -14.98 -4.61 4.13
N SER A 306 -15.65 -5.17 3.12
CA SER A 306 -17.12 -5.31 3.09
C SER A 306 -17.61 -6.32 4.14
N LEU A 307 -16.79 -7.30 4.52
CA LEU A 307 -17.04 -8.23 5.62
C LEU A 307 -16.82 -7.55 6.98
N LEU A 308 -15.65 -6.94 7.19
CA LEU A 308 -15.22 -6.44 8.51
C LEU A 308 -15.91 -5.14 8.97
N LEU A 309 -16.28 -4.23 8.06
CA LEU A 309 -16.75 -2.88 8.43
C LEU A 309 -18.24 -2.60 8.19
N LYS A 310 -18.96 -3.51 7.53
CA LYS A 310 -20.43 -3.43 7.43
C LYS A 310 -21.04 -4.34 8.48
N HIS A 311 -21.72 -3.76 9.47
CA HIS A 311 -22.55 -4.51 10.39
C HIS A 311 -23.63 -5.28 9.61
N ARG A 312 -23.92 -6.51 10.03
CA ARG A 312 -24.95 -7.39 9.48
C ARG A 312 -25.51 -8.27 10.60
N ASN A 313 -26.74 -8.72 10.46
CA ASN A 313 -27.24 -9.88 11.20
C ASN A 313 -26.73 -11.20 10.58
N HIS A 314 -27.10 -12.35 11.17
CA HIS A 314 -26.64 -13.67 10.71
C HIS A 314 -27.13 -14.00 9.30
N ASP A 315 -28.42 -13.79 9.00
CA ASP A 315 -29.01 -14.14 7.70
C ASP A 315 -28.47 -13.26 6.56
N GLU A 316 -28.24 -11.98 6.84
CA GLU A 316 -27.53 -11.04 5.96
C GLU A 316 -26.08 -11.47 5.70
N LEU A 317 -25.38 -12.00 6.71
CA LEU A 317 -24.02 -12.53 6.56
C LEU A 317 -24.03 -13.82 5.72
N VAL A 318 -24.94 -14.74 6.00
CA VAL A 318 -25.13 -15.98 5.22
C VAL A 318 -25.38 -15.64 3.76
N SER A 319 -26.35 -14.78 3.46
CA SER A 319 -26.72 -14.41 2.08
C SER A 319 -25.55 -13.70 1.36
N PHE A 320 -24.90 -12.74 2.03
CA PHE A 320 -23.72 -12.04 1.50
C PHE A 320 -22.56 -13.01 1.19
N MET A 321 -22.32 -14.00 2.06
CA MET A 321 -21.29 -15.00 1.83
C MET A 321 -21.70 -16.02 0.75
N GLN A 322 -22.97 -16.36 0.59
CA GLN A 322 -23.44 -17.20 -0.51
C GLN A 322 -23.18 -16.57 -1.90
N GLU A 323 -23.23 -15.24 -2.02
CA GLU A 323 -22.84 -14.49 -3.23
C GLU A 323 -21.31 -14.33 -3.40
N GLU A 324 -20.59 -14.14 -2.29
CA GLU A 324 -19.16 -13.81 -2.30
C GLU A 324 -18.21 -15.02 -2.25
N ILE A 325 -18.65 -16.17 -1.73
CA ILE A 325 -17.83 -17.41 -1.72
C ILE A 325 -17.47 -17.83 -3.15
N SER A 326 -16.25 -18.30 -3.34
CA SER A 326 -15.80 -18.74 -4.66
C SER A 326 -14.62 -19.69 -4.62
N TRP A 327 -14.59 -20.62 -5.58
CA TRP A 327 -13.40 -21.37 -5.96
C TRP A 327 -12.28 -20.47 -6.46
N SER A 328 -11.02 -20.89 -6.25
CA SER A 328 -9.85 -20.26 -6.86
C SER A 328 -9.85 -20.46 -8.38
N LEU A 329 -9.16 -19.57 -9.11
CA LEU A 329 -8.96 -19.71 -10.55
C LEU A 329 -7.73 -20.56 -10.89
N GLY A 330 -7.12 -21.25 -9.92
CA GLY A 330 -5.83 -21.93 -10.03
C GLY A 330 -5.04 -21.82 -8.71
N ASN A 331 -3.72 -21.98 -8.77
CA ASN A 331 -2.85 -21.65 -7.64
C ASN A 331 -2.97 -20.16 -7.28
N ILE A 332 -2.88 -19.85 -5.98
CA ILE A 332 -2.93 -18.49 -5.45
C ILE A 332 -1.66 -18.14 -4.65
N LEU A 333 -1.70 -17.02 -3.93
CA LEU A 333 -0.61 -16.55 -3.06
C LEU A 333 -0.26 -17.55 -1.95
N ASP A 334 -1.25 -18.18 -1.33
CA ASP A 334 -1.08 -19.13 -0.22
C ASP A 334 -0.22 -20.33 -0.64
N ASP A 335 -0.50 -20.89 -1.82
CA ASP A 335 0.27 -22.01 -2.40
C ASP A 335 1.71 -21.58 -2.72
N ALA A 336 1.90 -20.35 -3.23
CA ALA A 336 3.20 -19.80 -3.61
C ALA A 336 4.17 -19.60 -2.42
N PHE A 337 3.64 -19.48 -1.20
CA PHE A 337 4.45 -19.47 0.03
C PHE A 337 4.91 -20.86 0.49
N GLY A 338 4.34 -21.94 -0.06
CA GLY A 338 4.65 -23.32 0.32
C GLY A 338 6.13 -23.72 0.13
N GLU A 339 6.50 -24.86 0.70
CA GLU A 339 7.87 -25.39 0.57
C GLU A 339 8.19 -25.80 -0.87
N THR A 340 7.31 -26.58 -1.50
CA THR A 340 7.55 -27.14 -2.84
C THR A 340 7.88 -26.06 -3.89
N PRO A 341 7.17 -24.92 -3.98
CA PRO A 341 7.58 -23.79 -4.81
C PRO A 341 8.99 -23.28 -4.51
N GLN A 342 9.36 -23.12 -3.24
CA GLN A 342 10.67 -22.59 -2.85
C GLN A 342 11.81 -23.57 -3.16
N PHE A 343 11.60 -24.87 -2.92
CA PHE A 343 12.50 -25.94 -3.35
C PHE A 343 12.67 -25.94 -4.87
N LEU A 344 11.58 -25.99 -5.63
CA LEU A 344 11.61 -25.99 -7.09
C LEU A 344 12.26 -24.72 -7.66
N ARG A 345 12.02 -23.55 -7.04
CA ARG A 345 12.65 -22.28 -7.42
C ARG A 345 14.16 -22.32 -7.20
N ARG A 346 14.64 -22.82 -6.05
CA ARG A 346 16.08 -23.00 -5.78
C ARG A 346 16.72 -23.99 -6.75
N HIS A 347 16.08 -25.15 -6.97
CA HIS A 347 16.54 -26.19 -7.88
C HIS A 347 16.61 -25.72 -9.35
N ARG A 348 15.61 -24.96 -9.81
CA ARG A 348 15.61 -24.34 -11.16
C ARG A 348 16.74 -23.32 -11.33
N LYS A 349 16.98 -22.44 -10.35
CA LYS A 349 18.06 -21.44 -10.38
C LYS A 349 18.38 -20.86 -9.01
N ILE A 350 19.61 -21.07 -8.54
CA ILE A 350 20.18 -20.40 -7.37
C ILE A 350 20.27 -18.88 -7.65
N SER A 351 19.59 -18.07 -6.84
CA SER A 351 19.58 -16.60 -6.96
C SER A 351 20.75 -15.95 -6.21
N PRO A 352 21.04 -14.65 -6.44
CA PRO A 352 21.99 -13.91 -5.61
C PRO A 352 21.61 -13.93 -4.12
N ARG A 353 20.31 -13.87 -3.77
CA ARG A 353 19.83 -13.92 -2.38
C ARG A 353 20.09 -15.26 -1.71
N ASP A 354 19.98 -16.38 -2.45
CA ASP A 354 20.37 -17.70 -1.92
C ASP A 354 21.88 -17.74 -1.62
N LYS A 355 22.72 -17.16 -2.50
CA LYS A 355 24.17 -17.05 -2.24
C LYS A 355 24.48 -16.17 -1.01
N LYS A 356 23.69 -15.14 -0.73
CA LYS A 356 23.79 -14.36 0.52
C LYS A 356 23.48 -15.20 1.76
N GLN A 357 22.42 -16.02 1.69
CA GLN A 357 22.03 -16.94 2.75
C GLN A 357 23.10 -18.00 3.01
N PHE A 358 23.63 -18.66 1.98
CA PHE A 358 24.67 -19.69 2.13
C PHE A 358 25.96 -19.12 2.76
N ARG A 359 26.32 -17.89 2.41
CA ARG A 359 27.45 -17.16 3.03
C ARG A 359 27.14 -16.59 4.43
N ARG A 360 25.91 -16.75 4.92
CA ARG A 360 25.38 -16.12 6.15
C ARG A 360 25.77 -14.64 6.25
N GLU A 361 25.64 -13.89 5.14
CA GLU A 361 26.06 -12.48 5.05
C GLU A 361 25.50 -11.64 6.21
N PRO A 362 26.30 -10.78 6.88
CA PRO A 362 25.81 -9.94 7.97
C PRO A 362 24.62 -9.07 7.54
N LEU A 363 23.56 -9.12 8.36
CA LEU A 363 22.34 -8.32 8.24
C LEU A 363 21.89 -7.89 9.65
N PRO A 364 22.70 -7.07 10.36
CA PRO A 364 22.31 -6.51 11.65
C PRO A 364 21.13 -5.53 11.50
N PHE A 365 20.43 -5.28 12.60
CA PHE A 365 19.43 -4.20 12.63
C PHE A 365 20.13 -2.84 12.67
N MET A 366 19.83 -1.98 11.69
CA MET A 366 20.47 -0.67 11.50
C MET A 366 19.58 0.51 11.92
N GLY A 367 18.55 0.25 12.74
CA GLY A 367 17.50 1.22 13.04
C GLY A 367 16.38 1.24 11.99
N GLU A 368 15.34 2.03 12.27
CA GLU A 368 14.25 2.30 11.33
C GLU A 368 14.56 3.58 10.53
N ASN A 369 14.37 3.55 9.21
CA ASN A 369 14.49 4.74 8.35
C ASN A 369 13.49 4.66 7.19
N ASP A 370 12.38 5.36 7.32
CA ASP A 370 11.26 5.34 6.36
C ASP A 370 11.62 5.83 4.94
N SER A 371 12.73 6.56 4.79
CA SER A 371 13.23 6.97 3.46
C SER A 371 13.81 5.80 2.67
N LEU A 372 14.38 4.80 3.37
CA LEU A 372 15.11 3.68 2.76
C LEU A 372 14.25 2.42 2.76
N ARG A 373 13.63 2.13 1.60
CA ARG A 373 12.83 0.93 1.27
C ARG A 373 13.53 -0.43 1.49
N LEU A 374 14.75 -0.47 2.06
CA LEU A 374 15.70 -1.58 1.99
C LEU A 374 16.13 -2.15 3.35
N LEU A 375 15.73 -1.56 4.48
CA LEU A 375 16.11 -2.07 5.81
C LEU A 375 15.12 -3.15 6.31
N PRO A 376 15.60 -4.24 6.92
CA PRO A 376 14.76 -5.25 7.56
C PRO A 376 14.22 -4.77 8.92
N PRO A 377 12.99 -5.14 9.31
CA PRO A 377 12.48 -4.87 10.65
C PRO A 377 13.29 -5.64 11.71
N LEU A 378 13.35 -5.10 12.93
CA LEU A 378 14.05 -5.73 14.06
C LEU A 378 13.63 -7.21 14.22
N ALA A 379 12.33 -7.50 14.14
CA ALA A 379 11.77 -8.83 14.24
C ALA A 379 12.39 -9.85 13.25
N TRP A 380 12.69 -9.42 12.02
CA TRP A 380 13.34 -10.27 11.01
C TRP A 380 14.80 -10.56 11.36
N THR A 381 15.56 -9.52 11.74
CA THR A 381 16.97 -9.70 12.11
C THR A 381 17.15 -10.55 13.37
N VAL A 382 16.16 -10.54 14.27
CA VAL A 382 16.11 -11.36 15.49
C VAL A 382 16.00 -12.86 15.18
N ILE A 383 15.01 -13.30 14.39
CA ILE A 383 14.84 -14.74 14.08
C ILE A 383 16.00 -15.32 13.26
N TRP A 384 16.67 -14.48 12.45
CA TRP A 384 17.81 -14.85 11.62
C TRP A 384 19.18 -14.55 12.25
N HIS A 385 19.22 -14.18 13.53
CA HIS A 385 20.47 -13.96 14.29
C HIS A 385 21.43 -12.97 13.61
N GLY A 386 20.91 -11.83 13.12
CA GLY A 386 21.70 -10.75 12.51
C GLY A 386 22.40 -11.11 11.21
N THR A 387 21.95 -12.15 10.49
CA THR A 387 22.52 -12.61 9.22
C THR A 387 21.42 -12.84 8.16
N TYR A 388 21.77 -12.75 6.89
CA TYR A 388 20.81 -12.79 5.78
C TYR A 388 20.13 -14.17 5.66
N SER A 389 18.86 -14.16 5.28
CA SER A 389 18.07 -15.34 4.98
C SER A 389 17.17 -15.10 3.78
N ASN A 390 17.08 -16.08 2.87
CA ASN A 390 16.16 -16.14 1.74
C ASN A 390 15.11 -17.25 1.95
N LEU A 391 14.81 -17.55 3.22
CA LEU A 391 13.74 -18.44 3.68
C LEU A 391 12.58 -17.59 4.20
N PHE A 392 11.43 -17.69 3.55
CA PHE A 392 10.16 -17.08 3.96
C PHE A 392 9.03 -18.10 3.70
N GLY A 393 7.76 -17.72 3.76
CA GLY A 393 6.64 -18.64 3.57
C GLY A 393 6.70 -19.80 4.57
N HIS A 394 6.65 -21.04 4.08
CA HIS A 394 6.72 -22.26 4.91
C HIS A 394 7.75 -22.24 6.07
N TYR A 395 8.90 -21.57 5.92
CA TYR A 395 9.95 -21.54 6.96
C TYR A 395 9.67 -20.60 8.15
N VAL A 396 8.60 -19.80 8.08
CA VAL A 396 8.10 -18.93 9.17
C VAL A 396 6.68 -19.39 9.54
N GLN A 397 6.40 -19.48 10.84
CA GLN A 397 5.17 -20.09 11.34
C GLN A 397 3.97 -19.13 11.30
N ASP A 398 2.78 -19.67 11.04
CA ASP A 398 1.55 -18.88 11.01
C ASP A 398 1.19 -18.26 12.38
N ALA A 399 1.60 -18.90 13.47
CA ALA A 399 1.51 -18.35 14.82
C ALA A 399 2.34 -17.07 15.04
N ILE A 400 3.36 -16.83 14.20
CA ILE A 400 4.15 -15.59 14.15
C ILE A 400 3.51 -14.58 13.17
N ARG A 401 2.99 -15.04 12.03
CA ARG A 401 2.24 -14.18 11.07
C ARG A 401 0.98 -13.55 11.66
N ARG A 402 0.25 -14.30 12.48
CA ARG A 402 -1.04 -13.92 13.10
C ARG A 402 -1.01 -12.53 13.76
N TRP A 403 0.10 -12.17 14.41
CA TRP A 403 0.26 -10.88 15.07
C TRP A 403 1.03 -9.84 14.24
N GLY A 404 1.41 -10.16 13.00
CA GLY A 404 2.01 -9.22 12.06
C GLY A 404 3.46 -8.86 12.37
N TYR A 405 4.28 -9.83 12.81
CA TYR A 405 5.60 -9.59 13.41
C TYR A 405 6.57 -8.66 12.64
N VAL A 406 6.54 -8.66 11.31
CA VAL A 406 7.38 -7.77 10.47
C VAL A 406 6.84 -6.34 10.35
N MET A 407 5.59 -6.08 10.70
CA MET A 407 4.98 -4.75 10.64
C MET A 407 5.49 -3.83 11.76
N TRP A 408 5.75 -4.40 12.94
CA TRP A 408 5.97 -3.66 14.19
C TRP A 408 7.33 -2.94 14.13
N ASP A 409 7.41 -1.73 14.68
CA ASP A 409 8.69 -1.04 14.82
C ASP A 409 9.48 -1.53 16.05
N ALA A 410 10.77 -1.18 16.10
CA ALA A 410 11.65 -1.55 17.20
C ALA A 410 11.18 -1.05 18.58
N VAL A 411 10.49 0.10 18.66
CA VAL A 411 10.01 0.69 19.90
C VAL A 411 8.80 -0.07 20.42
N ARG A 412 7.82 -0.39 19.56
CA ARG A 412 6.69 -1.26 19.95
C ARG A 412 7.18 -2.66 20.31
N MET A 413 8.09 -3.24 19.53
CA MET A 413 8.68 -4.56 19.81
C MET A 413 9.34 -4.64 21.20
N ALA A 414 10.05 -3.59 21.61
CA ALA A 414 10.66 -3.50 22.95
C ALA A 414 9.60 -3.27 24.04
N ARG A 415 8.75 -2.23 23.91
CA ARG A 415 7.73 -1.83 24.90
C ARG A 415 6.73 -2.95 25.22
N THR A 416 6.45 -3.84 24.26
CA THR A 416 5.50 -4.94 24.40
C THR A 416 6.13 -6.29 24.75
N ASN A 417 7.46 -6.36 24.90
CA ASN A 417 8.20 -7.61 25.15
C ASN A 417 7.90 -8.68 24.05
N ALA A 418 7.62 -8.22 22.82
CA ALA A 418 7.23 -9.07 21.70
C ALA A 418 8.42 -9.78 21.05
N LYS A 419 9.65 -9.27 21.24
CA LYS A 419 10.90 -9.95 20.85
C LYS A 419 11.05 -11.30 21.58
N GLU A 420 10.62 -11.36 22.82
CA GLU A 420 10.69 -12.54 23.69
C GLU A 420 9.54 -13.52 23.38
N VAL A 421 8.38 -13.00 22.98
CA VAL A 421 7.29 -13.80 22.37
C VAL A 421 7.77 -14.44 21.07
N LEU A 422 8.36 -13.66 20.17
CA LEU A 422 8.89 -14.09 18.88
C LEU A 422 9.96 -15.17 19.02
N MET A 423 10.97 -14.95 19.87
CA MET A 423 12.03 -15.94 20.11
C MET A 423 11.51 -17.22 20.77
N ARG A 424 10.46 -17.14 21.61
CA ARG A 424 9.80 -18.32 22.18
C ARG A 424 9.00 -19.09 21.13
N GLN A 425 8.25 -18.42 20.26
CA GLN A 425 7.52 -19.07 19.17
C GLN A 425 8.48 -19.72 18.15
N TRP A 426 9.56 -19.03 17.78
CA TRP A 426 10.59 -19.53 16.89
C TRP A 426 11.27 -20.81 17.44
N LYS A 427 11.70 -20.77 18.71
CA LYS A 427 12.27 -21.93 19.41
C LYS A 427 11.27 -23.07 19.63
N ALA A 428 9.98 -22.80 19.78
CA ALA A 428 8.97 -23.86 19.91
C ALA A 428 8.87 -24.74 18.65
N TYR A 429 9.15 -24.18 17.47
CA TYR A 429 9.12 -24.90 16.19
C TYR A 429 10.50 -25.42 15.77
N TRP A 430 11.49 -24.54 15.64
CA TRP A 430 12.84 -24.90 15.15
C TRP A 430 13.78 -25.43 16.26
N ARG A 431 13.34 -25.47 17.51
CA ARG A 431 14.13 -25.90 18.70
C ARG A 431 15.40 -25.05 18.87
N LEU A 432 16.55 -25.63 18.53
CA LEU A 432 17.87 -24.98 18.52
C LEU A 432 18.53 -25.03 17.13
N GLY A 433 17.84 -25.57 16.12
CA GLY A 433 18.33 -25.58 14.74
C GLY A 433 18.03 -24.28 14.01
N ASP A 434 18.84 -23.95 13.01
CA ASP A 434 18.57 -22.88 12.06
C ASP A 434 18.11 -23.53 10.74
N PRO A 435 16.89 -23.25 10.23
CA PRO A 435 16.39 -23.91 9.02
C PRO A 435 17.21 -23.61 7.76
N ARG A 436 18.18 -22.68 7.82
CA ARG A 436 19.17 -22.48 6.76
C ARG A 436 20.16 -23.64 6.63
N ASP A 437 20.40 -24.40 7.70
CA ASP A 437 21.33 -25.54 7.71
C ASP A 437 20.82 -26.74 6.90
N HIS A 438 19.51 -26.79 6.60
CA HIS A 438 18.92 -27.77 5.67
C HIS A 438 19.25 -27.51 4.19
N PHE A 439 20.01 -26.44 3.89
CA PHE A 439 20.35 -25.99 2.53
C PHE A 439 21.85 -25.66 2.35
N LEU A 440 22.72 -26.17 3.22
CA LEU A 440 24.18 -26.04 3.12
C LEU A 440 24.82 -27.21 2.34
#